data_AF-A0A1V5Y0C1-F1
#
_entry.id   AF-A0A1V5Y0C1-F1
#
_cell.length_a   1.000
_cell.length_b   1.000
_cell.length_c   1.000
_cell.angle_alpha   90.00
_cell.angle_beta   90.00
_cell.angle_gamma   90.00
#
_symmetry.space_group_name_H-M   'P 1'
#
loop_
_entity.id
_entity.type
_entity.pdbx_description
1 polymer ?
#
loop_
_entity_poly.entity_id
_entity_poly.type
_entity_poly.pdbx_seq_one_letter_code
_entity_poly.pdbx_strand_id
1 'polypeptide(L)'
;MLNVSEMYPAILGESTWAGQPCTIIRLGGCNLNCVWCDTKFAQLDFSAMSPMQIYSYCRKTGLDTVLVTGGEPLAQKETPRLLQNLVKKYRVILETNGTFSLKNVSPSVIVVLDVKCPSSGMAEHQCWENLELLKEFDEVKFGISHLQDFNYALDVVKKFDLHNRVSVLFSPIFGKLNPADLSAWILKTRLPIRLNIQWHKYIWSPDERRR
;
A
#
# COMPACT_ATOMS: atom_id res chain seq x y z
N MET A 1 8.21 2.72 20.94
CA MET A 1 8.60 1.47 20.23
C MET A 1 7.57 1.20 19.15
N LEU A 2 7.96 0.51 18.09
CA LEU A 2 7.10 0.07 16.99
C LEU A 2 7.21 -1.45 16.87
N ASN A 3 6.09 -2.12 16.61
CA ASN A 3 6.09 -3.53 16.26
C ASN A 3 6.49 -3.66 14.80
N VAL A 4 7.61 -4.31 14.53
CA VAL A 4 8.18 -4.52 13.19
C VAL A 4 8.17 -6.02 12.89
N SER A 5 7.51 -6.40 11.80
CA SER A 5 7.44 -7.78 11.31
C SER A 5 8.68 -8.14 10.50
N GLU A 6 9.04 -7.31 9.52
CA GLU A 6 10.22 -7.54 8.66
C GLU A 6 10.80 -6.23 8.13
N MET A 7 12.12 -6.22 7.87
CA MET A 7 12.80 -5.15 7.13
C MET A 7 13.83 -5.76 6.18
N TYR A 8 13.82 -5.34 4.92
CA TYR A 8 14.72 -5.87 3.88
C TYR A 8 14.78 -4.92 2.67
N PRO A 9 15.91 -4.90 1.93
CA PRO A 9 15.95 -4.30 0.60
C PRO A 9 15.12 -5.12 -0.39
N ALA A 10 14.42 -4.47 -1.31
CA ALA A 10 13.61 -5.11 -2.33
C ALA A 10 13.44 -4.22 -3.56
N ILE A 11 12.89 -4.80 -4.64
CA ILE A 11 12.26 -4.05 -5.72
C ILE A 11 10.80 -3.79 -5.34
N LEU A 12 10.37 -2.52 -5.41
CA LEU A 12 8.99 -2.14 -5.17
C LEU A 12 8.09 -2.85 -6.17
N GLY A 13 7.11 -3.60 -5.66
CA GLY A 13 6.33 -4.51 -6.50
C GLY A 13 5.05 -3.93 -7.08
N GLU A 14 4.60 -2.78 -6.60
CA GLU A 14 3.31 -2.16 -6.91
C GLU A 14 3.46 -0.64 -6.91
N SER A 15 2.38 0.08 -7.23
CA SER A 15 2.29 1.54 -7.34
C SER A 15 2.95 2.12 -8.61
N THR A 16 2.84 3.44 -8.81
CA THR A 16 3.55 4.14 -9.89
C THR A 16 5.07 4.01 -9.78
N TRP A 17 5.57 3.61 -8.62
CA TRP A 17 6.99 3.43 -8.30
C TRP A 17 7.49 1.99 -8.48
N ALA A 18 6.65 1.08 -8.97
CA ALA A 18 7.03 -0.31 -9.19
C ALA A 18 8.32 -0.42 -10.05
N GLY A 19 9.21 -1.35 -9.68
CA GLY A 19 10.51 -1.55 -10.31
C GLY A 19 11.67 -0.80 -9.66
N GLN A 20 11.41 0.08 -8.69
CA GLN A 20 12.45 0.83 -7.99
C GLN A 20 13.05 0.05 -6.80
N PRO A 21 14.38 0.08 -6.58
CA PRO A 21 14.99 -0.38 -5.34
C PRO A 21 14.49 0.42 -4.14
N CYS A 22 14.12 -0.27 -3.07
CA CYS A 22 13.66 0.34 -1.83
C CYS A 22 13.99 -0.53 -0.61
N THR A 23 13.97 0.09 0.56
CA THR A 23 13.95 -0.62 1.83
C THR A 23 12.49 -0.76 2.27
N ILE A 24 12.02 -1.99 2.39
CA ILE A 24 10.70 -2.30 2.94
C ILE A 24 10.82 -2.33 4.46
N ILE A 25 9.92 -1.61 5.13
CA ILE A 25 9.67 -1.71 6.57
C ILE A 25 8.23 -2.20 6.72
N ARG A 26 8.05 -3.46 7.08
CA ARG A 26 6.75 -4.04 7.39
C ARG A 26 6.47 -3.94 8.88
N LEU A 27 5.52 -3.10 9.24
CA LEU A 27 5.00 -2.99 10.59
C LEU A 27 4.05 -4.14 10.92
N GLY A 28 4.01 -4.51 12.19
CA GLY A 28 3.19 -5.60 12.71
C GLY A 28 1.80 -5.14 13.18
N GLY A 29 0.83 -6.06 13.14
CA GLY A 29 -0.55 -5.87 13.60
C GLY A 29 -1.43 -5.14 12.58
N CYS A 30 -2.67 -5.59 12.39
CA CYS A 30 -3.64 -4.96 11.47
C CYS A 30 -5.03 -4.92 12.12
N ASN A 31 -5.79 -3.85 11.88
CA ASN A 31 -7.17 -3.75 12.34
C ASN A 31 -8.19 -4.47 11.41
N LEU A 32 -7.74 -4.96 10.25
CA LEU A 32 -8.57 -5.66 9.28
C LEU A 32 -8.15 -7.12 9.12
N ASN A 33 -9.11 -7.98 8.76
CA ASN A 33 -8.87 -9.40 8.48
C ASN A 33 -9.30 -9.78 7.06
N CYS A 34 -8.72 -9.09 6.06
CA CYS A 34 -9.11 -9.26 4.66
C CYS A 34 -9.00 -10.73 4.20
N VAL A 35 -10.01 -11.19 3.46
CA VAL A 35 -10.12 -12.60 3.00
C VAL A 35 -8.86 -13.08 2.27
N TRP A 36 -8.30 -12.22 1.41
CA TRP A 36 -7.15 -12.51 0.53
C TRP A 36 -5.87 -11.75 0.93
N CYS A 37 -5.71 -11.46 2.22
CA CYS A 37 -4.46 -10.90 2.75
C CYS A 37 -3.28 -11.86 2.48
N ASP A 38 -2.25 -11.38 1.78
CA ASP A 38 -1.02 -12.15 1.48
C ASP A 38 0.06 -12.03 2.56
N THR A 39 -0.14 -11.17 3.56
CA THR A 39 0.79 -10.99 4.69
C THR A 39 0.13 -11.20 6.04
N LYS A 40 -0.72 -12.23 6.18
CA LYS A 40 -1.37 -12.57 7.46
C LYS A 40 -0.38 -12.79 8.60
N PHE A 41 0.82 -13.31 8.29
CA PHE A 41 1.88 -13.51 9.28
C PHE A 41 2.25 -12.22 10.01
N ALA A 42 2.22 -11.05 9.35
CA ALA A 42 2.57 -9.77 9.96
C ALA A 42 1.57 -9.33 11.04
N GLN A 43 0.40 -9.97 11.16
CA GLN A 43 -0.52 -9.71 12.26
C GLN A 43 -0.08 -10.33 13.59
N LEU A 44 0.80 -11.34 13.54
CA LEU A 44 1.17 -12.15 14.71
C LEU A 44 2.68 -12.21 14.94
N ASP A 45 3.49 -12.14 13.87
CA ASP A 45 4.94 -12.25 13.91
C ASP A 45 5.59 -10.87 13.77
N PHE A 46 5.98 -10.30 14.91
CA PHE A 46 6.70 -9.03 14.99
C PHE A 46 7.49 -8.90 16.29
N SER A 47 8.46 -7.99 16.28
CA SER A 47 9.26 -7.62 17.45
C SER A 47 9.26 -6.12 17.67
N ALA A 48 9.41 -5.69 18.92
CA ALA A 48 9.47 -4.28 19.26
C ALA A 48 10.83 -3.69 18.85
N MET A 49 10.80 -2.64 18.03
CA MET A 49 11.97 -1.86 17.62
C MET A 49 11.79 -0.37 17.93
N SER A 50 12.90 0.29 18.25
CA SER A 50 12.93 1.75 18.38
C SER A 50 13.05 2.41 17.00
N PRO A 51 12.57 3.66 16.83
CA PRO A 51 12.78 4.42 15.59
C PRO A 51 14.27 4.54 15.20
N MET A 52 15.17 4.60 16.19
CA MET A 52 16.61 4.66 15.94
C MET A 52 17.17 3.37 15.32
N GLN A 53 16.67 2.20 15.74
CA GLN A 53 17.04 0.92 15.13
C GLN A 53 16.58 0.83 13.68
N ILE A 54 15.33 1.25 13.40
CA ILE A 54 14.78 1.31 12.04
C ILE A 54 15.61 2.26 11.16
N TYR A 55 15.93 3.46 11.66
CA TYR A 55 16.76 4.41 10.93
C TYR A 55 18.17 3.87 10.65
N SER A 56 18.79 3.22 11.65
CA SER A 56 20.09 2.59 11.49
C SER A 56 20.06 1.50 10.42
N TYR A 57 18.99 0.71 10.37
CA TYR A 57 18.77 -0.28 9.32
C TYR A 57 18.67 0.38 7.94
N CYS A 58 17.82 1.39 7.78
CA CYS A 58 17.67 2.12 6.51
C CYS A 58 19.02 2.66 6.02
N ARG A 59 19.83 3.26 6.90
CA ARG A 59 21.16 3.74 6.52
C ARG A 59 22.09 2.62 6.02
N LYS A 60 22.02 1.43 6.63
CA LYS A 60 22.85 0.27 6.22
C LYS A 60 22.50 -0.24 4.83
N THR A 61 21.25 -0.11 4.41
CA THR A 61 20.82 -0.53 3.06
C THR A 61 21.41 0.34 1.95
N GLY A 62 21.70 1.61 2.23
CA GLY A 62 22.19 2.56 1.23
C GLY A 62 21.16 2.95 0.15
N LEU A 63 19.88 2.59 0.33
CA LEU A 63 18.81 2.89 -0.63
C LEU A 63 18.11 4.22 -0.29
N ASP A 64 17.76 4.99 -1.32
CA ASP A 64 17.14 6.31 -1.16
C ASP A 64 15.62 6.26 -0.93
N THR A 65 15.00 5.11 -1.15
CA THR A 65 13.54 4.92 -1.04
C THR A 65 13.22 3.98 0.10
N VAL A 66 12.23 4.34 0.91
CA VAL A 66 11.71 3.53 2.01
C VAL A 66 10.21 3.35 1.83
N LEU A 67 9.76 2.10 1.73
CA LEU A 67 8.35 1.74 1.79
C LEU A 67 8.01 1.35 3.24
N VAL A 68 7.15 2.12 3.89
CA VAL A 68 6.54 1.76 5.17
C VAL A 68 5.17 1.16 4.90
N THR A 69 4.98 -0.09 5.30
CA THR A 69 3.79 -0.91 5.02
C THR A 69 3.54 -1.86 6.20
N GLY A 70 2.64 -2.82 6.04
CA GLY A 70 2.54 -4.02 6.87
C GLY A 70 1.13 -4.33 7.32
N GLY A 71 0.97 -5.08 8.41
CA GLY A 71 -0.28 -4.88 9.11
C GLY A 71 -0.44 -3.36 9.34
N GLU A 72 -1.67 -2.84 9.25
CA GLU A 72 -1.96 -1.41 9.08
C GLU A 72 -0.99 -0.45 9.81
N PRO A 73 -0.09 0.25 9.08
CA PRO A 73 0.96 1.06 9.72
C PRO A 73 0.42 2.13 10.66
N LEU A 74 -0.69 2.78 10.29
CA LEU A 74 -1.26 3.87 11.08
C LEU A 74 -2.01 3.39 12.32
N ALA A 75 -2.17 2.08 12.52
CA ALA A 75 -2.67 1.53 13.77
C ALA A 75 -1.69 1.73 14.94
N GLN A 76 -0.39 1.93 14.64
CA GLN A 76 0.62 2.20 15.66
C GLN A 76 0.82 3.71 15.85
N LYS A 77 0.63 4.19 17.09
CA LYS A 77 0.69 5.62 17.45
C LYS A 77 2.00 6.33 17.06
N GLU A 78 3.12 5.61 17.04
CA GLU A 78 4.44 6.18 16.73
C GLU A 78 4.74 6.27 15.22
N THR A 79 3.91 5.68 14.35
CA THR A 79 4.15 5.66 12.89
C THR A 79 4.26 7.06 12.28
N PRO A 80 3.39 8.04 12.59
CA PRO A 80 3.55 9.41 12.09
C PRO A 80 4.92 10.02 12.40
N ARG A 81 5.44 9.79 13.61
CA ARG A 81 6.76 10.29 14.04
C ARG A 81 7.90 9.56 13.31
N LEU A 82 7.77 8.27 13.03
CA LEU A 82 8.72 7.54 12.20
C LEU A 82 8.77 8.15 10.80
N LEU A 83 7.62 8.29 10.15
CA LEU A 83 7.49 8.85 8.80
C LEU A 83 8.11 10.24 8.71
N GLN A 84 7.80 11.13 9.65
CA GLN A 84 8.35 12.48 9.73
C GLN A 84 9.89 12.51 9.81
N ASN A 85 10.51 11.51 10.46
CA ASN A 85 11.96 11.44 10.54
C ASN A 85 12.59 10.82 9.29
N LEU A 86 11.95 9.83 8.67
CA LEU A 86 12.45 9.19 7.46
C LEU A 86 12.46 10.16 6.26
N VAL A 87 11.40 10.97 6.09
CA VAL A 87 11.31 11.93 4.96
C VAL A 87 12.41 12.98 4.95
N LYS A 88 13.15 13.17 6.05
CA LYS A 88 14.30 14.09 6.11
C LYS A 88 15.48 13.62 5.26
N LYS A 89 15.54 12.33 4.91
CA LYS A 89 16.66 11.73 4.17
C LYS A 89 16.23 10.82 3.02
N TYR A 90 15.04 10.24 3.08
CA TYR A 90 14.57 9.26 2.10
C TYR A 90 13.31 9.73 1.41
N ARG A 91 13.08 9.22 0.19
CA ARG A 91 11.75 9.19 -0.40
C ARG A 91 10.93 8.15 0.34
N VAL A 92 9.89 8.59 1.05
CA VAL A 92 9.06 7.69 1.87
C VAL A 92 7.72 7.47 1.20
N ILE A 93 7.40 6.20 1.00
CA ILE A 93 6.10 5.73 0.55
C ILE A 93 5.41 5.07 1.74
N LEU A 94 4.16 5.44 2.01
CA LEU A 94 3.30 4.81 3.00
C LEU A 94 2.21 4.02 2.28
N GLU A 95 2.14 2.71 2.51
CA GLU A 95 0.97 1.91 2.14
C GLU A 95 0.05 1.73 3.34
N THR A 96 -1.22 2.12 3.20
CA THR A 96 -2.24 2.02 4.26
C THR A 96 -3.55 1.52 3.69
N ASN A 97 -4.33 0.81 4.51
CA ASN A 97 -5.68 0.37 4.18
C ASN A 97 -6.73 1.50 4.26
N GLY A 98 -6.34 2.71 4.70
CA GLY A 98 -7.21 3.88 4.73
C GLY A 98 -8.27 3.89 5.83
N THR A 99 -8.20 3.03 6.84
CA THR A 99 -9.13 3.05 7.98
C THR A 99 -8.76 4.06 9.07
N PHE A 100 -7.48 4.45 9.14
CA PHE A 100 -6.99 5.48 10.07
C PHE A 100 -6.75 6.80 9.33
N SER A 101 -6.92 7.92 10.04
CA SER A 101 -6.83 9.25 9.43
C SER A 101 -5.41 9.60 8.99
N LEU A 102 -5.30 10.21 7.80
CA LEU A 102 -4.05 10.73 7.26
C LEU A 102 -3.62 12.09 7.84
N LYS A 103 -4.43 12.75 8.69
CA LYS A 103 -4.18 14.12 9.17
C LYS A 103 -2.80 14.34 9.81
N ASN A 104 -2.24 13.31 10.44
CA ASN A 104 -0.94 13.38 11.12
C ASN A 104 0.21 12.84 10.26
N VAL A 105 -0.07 12.41 9.03
CA VAL A 105 0.97 11.97 8.09
C VAL A 105 1.66 13.20 7.52
N SER A 106 3.00 13.19 7.53
CA SER A 106 3.79 14.30 7.00
C SER A 106 3.43 14.58 5.52
N PRO A 107 3.26 15.86 5.11
CA PRO A 107 2.95 16.21 3.72
C PRO A 107 3.98 15.75 2.69
N SER A 108 5.22 15.45 3.11
CA SER A 108 6.28 14.95 2.22
C SER A 108 6.23 13.42 1.99
N VAL A 109 5.32 12.71 2.66
CA VAL A 109 5.11 11.27 2.44
C VAL A 109 4.21 11.06 1.24
N ILE A 110 4.61 10.16 0.35
CA ILE A 110 3.77 9.66 -0.73
C ILE A 110 2.86 8.58 -0.14
N VAL A 111 1.55 8.79 -0.20
CA VAL A 111 0.56 7.85 0.33
C VAL A 111 0.02 6.99 -0.80
N VAL A 112 0.05 5.67 -0.62
CA VAL A 112 -0.69 4.69 -1.41
C VAL A 112 -1.82 4.17 -0.52
N LEU A 113 -3.01 4.72 -0.72
CA LEU A 113 -4.20 4.36 0.06
C LEU A 113 -4.97 3.25 -0.65
N ASP A 114 -5.05 2.08 -0.03
CA ASP A 114 -5.69 0.88 -0.59
C ASP A 114 -7.14 0.76 -0.11
N VAL A 115 -8.07 1.26 -0.92
CA VAL A 115 -9.51 1.16 -0.67
C VAL A 115 -9.95 -0.29 -0.82
N LYS A 116 -10.48 -0.84 0.27
CA LYS A 116 -10.90 -2.23 0.31
C LYS A 116 -12.22 -2.43 -0.44
N CYS A 117 -12.17 -3.21 -1.51
CA CYS A 117 -13.36 -3.60 -2.28
C CYS A 117 -14.20 -4.65 -1.54
N PRO A 118 -15.49 -4.83 -1.86
CA PRO A 118 -16.40 -5.73 -1.14
C PRO A 118 -15.89 -7.15 -0.96
N SER A 119 -15.22 -7.73 -1.96
CA SER A 119 -14.70 -9.10 -1.86
C SER A 119 -13.65 -9.29 -0.76
N SER A 120 -13.08 -8.20 -0.23
CA SER A 120 -12.14 -8.24 0.90
C SER A 120 -12.83 -8.64 2.22
N GLY A 121 -14.16 -8.46 2.29
CA GLY A 121 -14.95 -8.54 3.50
C GLY A 121 -14.78 -7.33 4.44
N MET A 122 -14.12 -6.25 3.99
CA MET A 122 -13.67 -5.13 4.84
C MET A 122 -14.01 -3.75 4.28
N ALA A 123 -14.85 -3.66 3.24
CA ALA A 123 -15.14 -2.41 2.52
C ALA A 123 -15.83 -1.34 3.38
N GLU A 124 -16.54 -1.75 4.43
CA GLU A 124 -17.27 -0.87 5.34
C GLU A 124 -16.38 -0.09 6.31
N HIS A 125 -15.11 -0.47 6.46
CA HIS A 125 -14.19 0.14 7.42
C HIS A 125 -13.48 1.39 6.91
N GLN A 126 -13.73 1.80 5.66
CA GLN A 126 -13.02 2.89 5.02
C GLN A 126 -13.31 4.25 5.68
N CYS A 127 -12.25 5.00 6.03
CA CYS A 127 -12.36 6.40 6.40
C CYS A 127 -12.32 7.26 5.13
N TRP A 128 -13.50 7.64 4.63
CA TRP A 128 -13.65 8.34 3.35
C TRP A 128 -13.05 9.74 3.35
N GLU A 129 -12.96 10.39 4.52
CA GLU A 129 -12.32 11.70 4.70
C GLU A 129 -10.84 11.69 4.28
N ASN A 130 -10.19 10.52 4.29
CA ASN A 130 -8.82 10.39 3.83
C ASN A 130 -8.66 10.75 2.35
N LEU A 131 -9.67 10.49 1.50
CA LEU A 131 -9.60 10.82 0.08
C LEU A 131 -9.45 12.33 -0.15
N GLU A 132 -10.01 13.16 0.75
CA GLU A 132 -9.88 14.61 0.70
C GLU A 132 -8.53 15.14 1.20
N LEU A 133 -7.75 14.30 1.89
CA LEU A 133 -6.42 14.64 2.39
C LEU A 133 -5.29 14.23 1.43
N LEU A 134 -5.65 13.55 0.34
CA LEU A 134 -4.67 13.10 -0.66
C LEU A 134 -4.14 14.29 -1.47
N LYS A 135 -2.85 14.21 -1.76
CA LYS A 135 -2.08 15.15 -2.56
C LYS A 135 -1.97 14.62 -3.98
N GLU A 136 -1.66 15.49 -4.95
CA GLU A 136 -1.58 15.13 -6.37
C GLU A 136 -0.64 13.94 -6.67
N PHE A 137 0.44 13.81 -5.91
CA PHE A 137 1.41 12.72 -6.04
C PHE A 137 1.11 11.49 -5.19
N ASP A 138 -0.02 11.48 -4.46
CA ASP A 138 -0.50 10.28 -3.78
C ASP A 138 -1.24 9.36 -4.78
N GLU A 139 -1.53 8.14 -4.33
CA GLU A 139 -2.13 7.09 -5.16
C GLU A 139 -3.28 6.43 -4.41
N VAL A 140 -4.35 6.10 -5.13
CA VAL A 140 -5.44 5.28 -4.61
C VAL A 140 -5.43 3.94 -5.32
N LYS A 141 -5.30 2.88 -4.53
CA LYS A 141 -5.25 1.50 -4.99
C LYS A 141 -6.55 0.78 -4.67
N PHE A 142 -6.98 -0.08 -5.60
CA PHE A 142 -8.09 -1.00 -5.42
C PHE A 142 -7.64 -2.41 -5.76
N GLY A 143 -7.79 -3.34 -4.81
CA GLY A 143 -7.66 -4.77 -5.04
C GLY A 143 -8.93 -5.35 -5.65
N ILE A 144 -8.86 -5.87 -6.89
CA ILE A 144 -10.00 -6.33 -7.68
C ILE A 144 -9.93 -7.85 -7.85
N SER A 145 -10.93 -8.57 -7.34
CA SER A 145 -11.02 -10.03 -7.49
C SER A 145 -11.97 -10.48 -8.61
N HIS A 146 -12.99 -9.67 -8.91
CA HIS A 146 -14.02 -9.97 -9.91
C HIS A 146 -14.73 -8.68 -10.37
N LEU A 147 -15.69 -8.81 -11.30
CA LEU A 147 -16.38 -7.68 -11.92
C LEU A 147 -17.14 -6.80 -10.91
N GLN A 148 -17.73 -7.36 -9.84
CA GLN A 148 -18.40 -6.52 -8.83
C GLN A 148 -17.42 -5.58 -8.10
N ASP A 149 -16.18 -6.02 -7.81
CA ASP A 149 -15.17 -5.13 -7.22
C ASP A 149 -14.75 -4.05 -8.21
N PHE A 150 -14.62 -4.41 -9.49
CA PHE A 150 -14.26 -3.46 -10.55
C PHE A 150 -15.31 -2.34 -10.65
N ASN A 151 -16.60 -2.71 -10.69
CA ASN A 151 -17.69 -1.74 -10.74
C ASN A 151 -17.72 -0.86 -9.47
N TYR A 152 -17.56 -1.48 -8.30
CA TYR A 152 -17.46 -0.74 -7.04
C TYR A 152 -16.31 0.27 -7.05
N ALA A 153 -15.11 -0.15 -7.45
CA ALA A 153 -13.95 0.73 -7.54
C ALA A 153 -14.19 1.88 -8.53
N LEU A 154 -14.81 1.60 -9.68
CA LEU A 154 -15.16 2.61 -10.67
C LEU A 154 -16.18 3.63 -10.13
N ASP A 155 -17.16 3.18 -9.35
CA ASP A 155 -18.14 4.06 -8.72
C ASP A 155 -17.49 4.97 -7.68
N VAL A 156 -16.56 4.44 -6.87
CA VAL A 156 -15.77 5.26 -5.92
C VAL A 156 -14.91 6.28 -6.67
N VAL A 157 -14.21 5.87 -7.72
CA VAL A 157 -13.37 6.76 -8.54
C VAL A 157 -14.17 7.91 -9.12
N LYS A 158 -15.38 7.66 -9.61
CA LYS A 158 -16.27 8.71 -10.13
C LYS A 158 -16.85 9.58 -9.03
N LYS A 159 -17.31 8.97 -7.93
CA LYS A 159 -17.95 9.67 -6.81
C LYS A 159 -17.03 10.72 -6.18
N PHE A 160 -15.74 10.41 -6.06
CA PHE A 160 -14.74 11.29 -5.43
C PHE A 160 -13.82 12.00 -6.43
N ASP A 161 -14.13 11.88 -7.72
CA ASP A 161 -13.35 12.45 -8.83
C ASP A 161 -11.84 12.11 -8.77
N LEU A 162 -11.52 10.89 -8.31
CA LEU A 162 -10.13 10.52 -7.98
C LEU A 162 -9.19 10.59 -9.19
N HIS A 163 -9.71 10.21 -10.37
CA HIS A 163 -8.94 10.16 -11.61
C HIS A 163 -8.44 11.52 -12.11
N ASN A 164 -9.00 12.64 -11.62
CA ASN A 164 -8.52 13.99 -11.92
C ASN A 164 -7.65 14.57 -10.80
N ARG A 165 -7.51 13.86 -9.68
CA ARG A 165 -6.85 14.36 -8.46
C ARG A 165 -5.56 13.63 -8.15
N VAL A 166 -5.53 12.32 -8.38
CA VAL A 166 -4.48 11.40 -7.94
C VAL A 166 -4.30 10.26 -8.95
N SER A 167 -3.21 9.53 -8.83
CA SER A 167 -3.05 8.29 -9.60
C SER A 167 -4.00 7.21 -9.08
N VAL A 168 -4.83 6.65 -9.97
CA VAL A 168 -5.75 5.56 -9.65
C VAL A 168 -5.18 4.24 -10.15
N LEU A 169 -5.05 3.27 -9.24
CA LEU A 169 -4.47 1.97 -9.50
C LEU A 169 -5.49 0.84 -9.32
N PHE A 170 -5.72 0.06 -10.38
CA PHE A 170 -6.54 -1.15 -10.30
C PHE A 170 -5.63 -2.36 -10.33
N SER A 171 -5.66 -3.14 -9.25
CA SER A 171 -4.73 -4.25 -9.02
C SER A 171 -5.48 -5.58 -9.01
N PRO A 172 -5.15 -6.55 -9.87
CA PRO A 172 -5.80 -7.85 -9.82
C PRO A 172 -5.34 -8.59 -8.57
N ILE A 173 -6.28 -9.18 -7.82
CA ILE A 173 -5.92 -10.08 -6.73
C ILE A 173 -5.28 -11.34 -7.32
N PHE A 174 -4.03 -11.59 -6.93
CA PHE A 174 -3.24 -12.71 -7.45
C PHE A 174 -3.96 -14.05 -7.27
N GLY A 175 -3.99 -14.85 -8.35
CA GLY A 175 -4.69 -16.13 -8.38
C GLY A 175 -6.22 -16.04 -8.39
N LYS A 176 -6.81 -14.84 -8.38
CA LYS A 176 -8.27 -14.63 -8.43
C LYS A 176 -8.74 -13.98 -9.73
N LEU A 177 -8.00 -12.97 -10.22
CA LEU A 177 -8.32 -12.27 -11.46
C LEU A 177 -7.13 -12.30 -12.41
N ASN A 178 -7.37 -12.71 -13.65
CA ASN A 178 -6.34 -12.63 -14.69
C ASN A 178 -6.07 -11.16 -15.02
N PRO A 179 -4.79 -10.70 -15.00
CA PRO A 179 -4.43 -9.35 -15.42
C PRO A 179 -4.96 -8.94 -16.81
N ALA A 180 -5.07 -9.88 -17.75
CA ALA A 180 -5.59 -9.61 -19.09
C ALA A 180 -7.07 -9.18 -19.06
N ASP A 181 -7.88 -9.83 -18.22
CA ASP A 181 -9.30 -9.50 -18.07
C ASP A 181 -9.47 -8.11 -17.45
N LEU A 182 -8.73 -7.83 -16.37
CA LEU A 182 -8.74 -6.51 -15.74
C LEU A 182 -8.29 -5.42 -16.72
N SER A 183 -7.26 -5.70 -17.53
CA SER A 183 -6.79 -4.79 -18.58
C SER A 183 -7.90 -4.47 -19.57
N ALA A 184 -8.61 -5.49 -20.06
CA ALA A 184 -9.72 -5.32 -20.99
C ALA A 184 -10.86 -4.48 -20.38
N TRP A 185 -11.13 -4.64 -19.08
CA TRP A 185 -12.13 -3.83 -18.38
C TRP A 185 -11.70 -2.37 -18.25
N ILE A 186 -10.45 -2.12 -17.82
CA ILE A 186 -9.89 -0.76 -17.72
C ILE A 186 -9.95 -0.05 -19.07
N LEU A 187 -9.53 -0.69 -20.16
CA LEU A 187 -9.54 -0.11 -21.50
C LEU A 187 -10.93 0.32 -21.96
N LYS A 188 -11.99 -0.38 -21.54
CA LYS A 188 -13.38 -0.01 -21.86
C LYS A 188 -13.84 1.28 -21.16
N THR A 189 -13.26 1.61 -20.00
CA THR A 189 -13.66 2.80 -19.24
C THR A 189 -13.25 4.11 -19.90
N ARG A 190 -12.16 4.11 -20.68
CA ARG A 190 -11.49 5.30 -21.22
C ARG A 190 -11.03 6.32 -20.17
N LEU A 191 -11.01 5.94 -18.89
CA LEU A 191 -10.48 6.77 -17.80
C LEU A 191 -8.97 6.54 -17.63
N PRO A 192 -8.23 7.51 -17.05
CA PRO A 192 -6.80 7.38 -16.77
C PRO A 192 -6.54 6.47 -15.55
N ILE A 193 -7.00 5.22 -15.62
CA ILE A 193 -6.80 4.19 -14.60
C ILE A 193 -5.59 3.35 -14.98
N ARG A 194 -4.65 3.21 -14.06
CA ARG A 194 -3.43 2.42 -14.26
C ARG A 194 -3.68 0.97 -13.82
N LEU A 195 -3.36 0.03 -14.70
CA LEU A 195 -3.22 -1.37 -14.31
C LEU A 195 -1.99 -1.51 -13.39
N ASN A 196 -2.20 -1.99 -12.18
CA ASN A 196 -1.14 -2.19 -11.19
C ASN A 196 -0.91 -3.68 -10.96
N ILE A 197 0.15 -4.21 -11.56
CA ILE A 197 0.56 -5.60 -11.41
C ILE A 197 1.44 -5.74 -10.18
N GLN A 198 1.30 -6.87 -9.48
CA GLN A 198 2.15 -7.24 -8.34
C GLN A 198 3.47 -7.85 -8.85
N TRP A 199 4.38 -7.01 -9.38
CA TRP A 199 5.65 -7.43 -10.00
C TRP A 199 6.46 -8.40 -9.16
N HIS A 200 6.46 -8.18 -7.85
CA HIS A 200 7.16 -9.03 -6.89
C HIS A 200 6.71 -10.50 -6.93
N LYS A 201 5.47 -10.80 -7.34
CA LYS A 201 4.97 -12.19 -7.48
C LYS A 201 5.45 -12.88 -8.75
N TYR A 202 6.04 -12.13 -9.69
CA TYR A 202 6.66 -12.65 -10.91
C TYR A 202 8.18 -12.76 -10.80
N ILE A 203 8.80 -11.92 -9.97
CA ILE A 203 10.25 -11.89 -9.77
C ILE A 203 10.71 -12.99 -8.83
N TRP A 204 10.01 -13.17 -7.71
CA TRP A 204 10.35 -14.16 -6.70
C TRP A 204 9.29 -15.25 -6.65
N SER A 205 9.73 -16.49 -6.44
CA SER A 205 8.79 -17.58 -6.17
C SER A 205 8.07 -17.35 -4.83
N PRO A 206 6.85 -17.89 -4.65
CA PRO A 206 6.12 -17.76 -3.38
C PRO A 206 6.89 -18.30 -2.16
N ASP A 207 7.78 -19.28 -2.38
CA ASP A 207 8.56 -19.95 -1.35
C ASP A 207 9.92 -19.27 -1.07
N GLU A 208 10.37 -18.40 -1.98
CA GLU A 208 11.53 -17.55 -1.73
C GLU A 208 11.10 -16.38 -0.86
N ARG A 209 11.46 -16.44 0.42
CA ARG A 209 11.50 -15.24 1.27
C ARG A 209 12.48 -14.25 0.65
N ARG A 210 11.93 -13.39 -0.22
CA ARG A 210 12.46 -12.15 -0.83
C ARG A 210 13.84 -11.80 -0.28
N ARG A 211 14.88 -12.36 -0.92
CA ARG A 211 16.29 -12.12 -0.61
C ARG A 211 16.82 -10.98 -1.47
#